data_AF-A0A9W6ZIX8-F1
#
_entry.id   AF-A0A9W6ZIX8-F1
#
_cell.length_a   1.000
_cell.length_b   1.000
_cell.length_c   1.000
_cell.angle_alpha   90.00
_cell.angle_beta   90.00
_cell.angle_gamma   90.00
#
_symmetry.space_group_name_H-M   'P 1'
#
loop_
_entity.id
_entity.type
_entity.pdbx_description
1 polymer ?
#
loop_
_entity_poly.entity_id
_entity_poly.type
_entity_poly.pdbx_seq_one_letter_code
_entity_poly.pdbx_strand_id
1 'polypeptide(L)'
;MLSLLLLLLLLSPPPSTSDAICATPPFKKLVLEGGGVKGIAYGGCLAALASAGLLDSIDGIAGSSAGSQAAAMIAAGYTGPEIVEELLKLDFTMFLTDGSWNPLADTHKFVKQYGWFSGDTVVHELDMKLKHKTGLVNTTMAQLYNVTGLSSG
;
A
#
# COMPACT_ATOMS: atom_id res chain seq x y z
N MET A 1 -55.70 1.48 31.00
CA MET A 1 -55.02 2.07 29.82
C MET A 1 -53.49 2.10 29.93
N LEU A 2 -52.88 2.11 31.12
CA LEU A 2 -51.40 2.04 31.26
C LEU A 2 -50.77 0.68 30.90
N SER A 3 -51.48 -0.45 31.10
CA SER A 3 -50.93 -1.80 30.83
C SER A 3 -50.65 -2.06 29.34
N LEU A 4 -51.44 -1.46 28.44
CA LEU A 4 -51.27 -1.64 26.99
C LEU A 4 -50.06 -0.86 26.46
N LEU A 5 -49.75 0.31 27.05
CA LEU A 5 -48.61 1.14 26.66
C LEU A 5 -47.26 0.48 27.02
N LEU A 6 -47.23 -0.25 28.14
CA LEU A 6 -46.04 -0.96 28.62
C LEU A 6 -45.73 -2.20 27.75
N LEU A 7 -46.76 -2.87 27.23
CA LEU A 7 -46.62 -4.03 26.36
C LEU A 7 -46.16 -3.64 24.94
N LEU A 8 -46.55 -2.45 24.47
CA LEU A 8 -46.09 -1.87 23.20
C LEU A 8 -44.61 -1.45 23.25
N LEU A 9 -44.10 -0.99 24.40
CA LEU A 9 -42.67 -0.70 24.57
C LEU A 9 -41.80 -1.96 24.57
N LEU A 10 -42.32 -3.09 25.04
CA LEU A 10 -41.60 -4.37 25.09
C LEU A 10 -41.54 -5.09 23.73
N LEU A 11 -42.37 -4.67 22.76
CA LEU A 11 -42.36 -5.17 21.39
C LEU A 11 -41.57 -4.29 20.42
N SER A 12 -41.01 -3.16 20.88
CA SER A 12 -40.06 -2.42 20.04
C SER A 12 -38.82 -3.29 19.88
N PRO A 13 -38.41 -3.64 18.64
CA PRO A 13 -37.12 -4.30 18.45
C PRO A 13 -36.04 -3.41 19.06
N PRO A 14 -35.00 -4.00 19.69
CA PRO A 14 -33.85 -3.21 20.13
C PRO A 14 -33.33 -2.42 18.91
N PRO A 15 -32.88 -1.17 19.09
CA PRO A 15 -32.26 -0.44 18.00
C PRO A 15 -31.18 -1.33 17.39
N SER A 16 -31.37 -1.72 16.14
CA SER A 16 -30.41 -2.51 15.40
C SER A 16 -29.09 -1.75 15.44
N THR A 17 -28.11 -2.24 16.18
CA THR A 17 -26.74 -1.70 16.24
C THR A 17 -25.99 -1.81 14.91
N SER A 18 -26.70 -2.17 13.83
CA SER A 18 -26.25 -2.22 12.45
C SER A 18 -26.11 -0.83 11.80
N ASP A 19 -26.72 0.22 12.36
CA ASP A 19 -26.69 1.56 11.76
C ASP A 19 -25.36 2.32 11.97
N ALA A 20 -24.43 1.79 12.77
CA ALA A 20 -23.11 2.38 12.99
C ALA A 20 -21.98 1.77 12.11
N ILE A 21 -22.29 0.77 11.27
CA ILE A 21 -21.29 0.08 10.42
C ILE A 21 -21.34 0.56 8.95
N CYS A 22 -22.33 1.40 8.59
CA CYS A 22 -22.53 1.88 7.23
C CYS A 22 -21.71 3.14 6.87
N ALA A 23 -20.84 3.61 7.76
CA ALA A 23 -19.87 4.63 7.38
C ALA A 23 -18.74 3.94 6.61
N THR A 24 -18.78 4.01 5.27
CA THR A 24 -17.61 3.68 4.43
C THR A 24 -16.37 4.29 5.09
N PRO A 25 -15.30 3.51 5.30
CA PRO A 25 -14.09 4.06 5.89
C PRO A 25 -13.66 5.30 5.12
N PRO A 26 -13.32 6.41 5.78
CA PRO A 26 -13.00 7.67 5.08
C PRO A 26 -11.72 7.56 4.25
N PHE A 27 -10.93 6.50 4.48
CA PHE A 27 -9.64 6.28 3.85
C PHE A 27 -9.79 5.32 2.67
N LYS A 28 -9.59 5.85 1.46
CA LYS A 28 -9.64 5.06 0.22
C LYS A 28 -8.29 4.93 -0.49
N LYS A 29 -7.35 5.82 -0.19
CA LYS A 29 -6.05 5.89 -0.86
C LYS A 29 -4.93 5.67 0.14
N LEU A 30 -3.96 4.83 -0.24
CA LEU A 30 -2.73 4.59 0.51
C LEU A 30 -1.56 5.27 -0.19
N VAL A 31 -0.81 6.13 0.50
CA VAL A 31 0.37 6.80 -0.08
C VAL A 31 1.62 6.35 0.68
N LEU A 32 2.58 5.81 -0.05
CA LEU A 32 3.84 5.26 0.47
C LEU A 32 4.99 6.21 0.15
N GLU A 33 5.38 7.00 1.14
CA GLU A 33 6.58 7.84 1.02
C GLU A 33 7.84 7.00 1.01
N GLY A 34 8.77 7.30 0.11
CA GLY A 34 10.06 6.62 0.02
C GLY A 34 10.92 6.83 1.28
N GLY A 35 11.60 5.77 1.72
CA GLY A 35 12.41 5.81 2.95
C GLY A 35 13.50 4.74 3.08
N GLY A 36 13.85 4.06 1.98
CA GLY A 36 14.87 3.00 1.98
C GLY A 36 14.52 1.84 2.92
N VAL A 37 15.45 1.45 3.81
CA VAL A 37 15.30 0.38 4.83
C VAL A 37 14.03 0.53 5.68
N LYS A 38 13.55 1.76 5.87
CA LYS A 38 12.32 2.03 6.66
C LYS A 38 11.06 1.44 6.01
N GLY A 39 11.13 0.98 4.76
CA GLY A 39 10.05 0.30 4.05
C GLY A 39 9.58 -1.01 4.70
N ILE A 40 10.35 -1.61 5.61
CA ILE A 40 9.87 -2.73 6.46
C ILE A 40 8.58 -2.34 7.20
N ALA A 41 8.40 -1.06 7.54
CA ALA A 41 7.20 -0.54 8.16
C ALA A 41 5.93 -0.74 7.31
N TYR A 42 6.05 -0.89 5.98
CA TYR A 42 4.90 -1.14 5.11
C TYR A 42 4.23 -2.48 5.39
N GLY A 43 4.99 -3.53 5.75
CA GLY A 43 4.40 -4.81 6.17
C GLY A 43 3.57 -4.67 7.43
N GLY A 44 4.08 -3.94 8.42
CA GLY A 44 3.35 -3.61 9.64
C GLY A 44 2.11 -2.74 9.38
N CYS A 45 2.21 -1.78 8.46
CA CYS A 45 1.09 -0.95 8.02
C CYS A 45 -0.02 -1.80 7.39
N LEU A 46 0.31 -2.70 6.46
CA LEU A 46 -0.66 -3.59 5.84
C LEU A 46 -1.31 -4.54 6.86
N ALA A 47 -0.54 -5.06 7.81
CA ALA A 47 -1.07 -5.89 8.90
C ALA A 47 -2.04 -5.12 9.81
N ALA A 48 -1.73 -3.86 10.12
CA ALA A 48 -2.59 -2.99 10.90
C ALA A 48 -3.88 -2.64 10.15
N LEU A 49 -3.79 -2.31 8.85
CA LEU A 49 -4.94 -2.04 7.98
C LEU A 49 -5.85 -3.27 7.85
N ALA A 50 -5.27 -4.46 7.67
CA ALA A 50 -6.01 -5.72 7.62
C ALA A 50 -6.72 -5.99 8.95
N SER A 51 -6.01 -5.83 10.07
CA SER A 51 -6.57 -6.04 11.41
C SER A 51 -7.69 -5.06 11.77
N ALA A 52 -7.65 -3.86 11.20
CA ALA A 52 -8.69 -2.85 11.34
C ALA A 52 -9.87 -3.02 10.35
N GLY A 53 -9.83 -4.02 9.46
CA GLY A 53 -10.84 -4.20 8.41
C GLY A 53 -10.85 -3.07 7.36
N LEU A 54 -9.76 -2.32 7.26
CA LEU A 54 -9.65 -1.14 6.38
C LEU A 54 -9.01 -1.48 5.03
N LEU A 55 -8.34 -2.63 4.91
CA LEU A 55 -7.62 -2.99 3.69
C LEU A 55 -8.55 -3.07 2.47
N ASP A 56 -9.76 -3.61 2.64
CA ASP A 56 -10.77 -3.75 1.57
C ASP A 56 -11.36 -2.40 1.11
N SER A 57 -11.19 -1.34 1.90
CA SER A 57 -11.66 0.00 1.54
C SER A 57 -10.66 0.79 0.69
N ILE A 58 -9.44 0.28 0.53
CA ILE A 58 -8.41 0.90 -0.29
C ILE A 58 -8.69 0.60 -1.77
N ASP A 59 -8.97 1.63 -2.55
CA ASP A 59 -9.22 1.56 -4.00
C ASP A 59 -8.11 2.24 -4.82
N GLY A 60 -7.06 2.73 -4.14
CA GLY A 60 -5.84 3.14 -4.82
C GLY A 60 -4.63 3.28 -3.92
N ILE A 61 -3.47 3.14 -4.52
CA ILE A 61 -2.18 3.23 -3.87
C ILE A 61 -1.23 4.09 -4.70
N ALA A 62 -0.40 4.88 -4.04
CA ALA A 62 0.65 5.63 -4.70
C ALA A 62 1.94 5.57 -3.91
N GLY A 63 3.08 5.82 -4.56
CA GLY A 63 4.34 5.91 -3.83
C GLY A 63 5.46 6.63 -4.56
N SER A 64 6.53 6.95 -3.82
CA SER A 64 7.71 7.62 -4.35
C SER A 64 8.99 6.81 -4.08
N SER A 65 9.88 6.69 -5.07
CA SER A 65 11.15 5.94 -4.96
C SER A 65 10.91 4.46 -4.57
N ALA A 66 11.50 3.99 -3.47
CA ALA A 66 11.22 2.65 -2.91
C ALA A 66 9.72 2.45 -2.59
N GLY A 67 8.99 3.52 -2.27
CA GLY A 67 7.55 3.49 -2.09
C GLY A 67 6.78 3.20 -3.38
N SER A 68 7.27 3.64 -4.54
CA SER A 68 6.63 3.34 -5.85
C SER A 68 6.73 1.85 -6.19
N GLN A 69 7.89 1.23 -5.91
CA GLN A 69 8.07 -0.21 -6.11
C GLN A 69 7.15 -1.00 -5.17
N ALA A 70 7.10 -0.63 -3.89
CA ALA A 70 6.19 -1.24 -2.93
C ALA A 70 4.72 -1.06 -3.33
N ALA A 71 4.33 0.13 -3.79
CA ALA A 71 2.98 0.42 -4.26
C ALA A 71 2.58 -0.48 -5.44
N ALA A 72 3.48 -0.66 -6.42
CA ALA A 72 3.24 -1.54 -7.56
C ALA A 72 3.10 -3.01 -7.14
N MET A 73 3.95 -3.50 -6.24
CA MET A 73 3.85 -4.87 -5.72
C MET A 73 2.56 -5.09 -4.92
N ILE A 74 2.18 -4.16 -4.05
CA ILE A 74 0.92 -4.23 -3.30
C ILE A 74 -0.28 -4.22 -4.26
N ALA A 75 -0.25 -3.35 -5.28
CA ALA A 75 -1.28 -3.32 -6.32
C ALA A 75 -1.35 -4.61 -7.15
N ALA A 76 -0.26 -5.38 -7.23
CA ALA A 76 -0.21 -6.71 -7.83
C ALA A 76 -0.65 -7.84 -6.89
N GLY A 77 -1.06 -7.52 -5.65
CA GLY A 77 -1.55 -8.49 -4.67
C GLY A 77 -0.48 -9.10 -3.78
N TYR A 78 0.69 -8.47 -3.65
CA TYR A 78 1.67 -8.86 -2.64
C TYR A 78 1.14 -8.59 -1.23
N THR A 79 1.35 -9.57 -0.34
CA THR A 79 1.00 -9.49 1.07
C THR A 79 2.05 -8.72 1.87
N GLY A 80 1.67 -8.23 3.07
CA GLY A 80 2.60 -7.55 3.98
C GLY A 80 3.92 -8.31 4.22
N PRO A 81 3.89 -9.62 4.51
CA PRO A 81 5.10 -10.43 4.64
C PRO A 81 5.95 -10.50 3.38
N GLU A 82 5.33 -10.69 2.20
CA GLU A 82 6.07 -10.72 0.92
C GLU A 82 6.74 -9.37 0.63
N ILE A 83 6.06 -8.26 0.92
CA ILE A 83 6.63 -6.92 0.78
C ILE A 83 7.85 -6.75 1.70
N VAL A 84 7.77 -7.21 2.96
CA VAL A 84 8.90 -7.14 3.89
C VAL A 84 10.08 -7.97 3.38
N GLU A 85 9.82 -9.18 2.89
CA GLU A 85 10.87 -10.05 2.34
C GLU A 85 11.57 -9.42 1.13
N GLU A 86 10.80 -8.89 0.18
CA GLU A 86 11.36 -8.25 -1.01
C GLU A 86 12.13 -6.97 -0.67
N LEU A 87 11.64 -6.17 0.27
CA LEU A 87 12.35 -4.96 0.71
C LEU A 87 13.62 -5.31 1.50
N LEU A 88 13.66 -6.39 2.27
CA LEU A 88 14.87 -6.83 2.96
C LEU A 88 15.97 -7.32 2.00
N LYS A 89 15.61 -7.81 0.81
CA LYS A 89 16.54 -8.21 -0.25
C LYS A 89 17.13 -7.00 -0.99
N LEU A 90 16.44 -5.86 -0.97
CA LEU A 90 16.99 -4.62 -1.51
C LEU A 90 18.16 -4.20 -0.61
N ASP A 91 19.36 -4.26 -1.16
CA ASP A 91 20.53 -3.74 -0.47
C ASP A 91 20.40 -2.23 -0.36
N PHE A 92 19.98 -1.74 0.81
CA PHE A 92 19.86 -0.31 1.05
C PHE A 92 21.18 0.31 1.57
N THR A 93 22.22 -0.49 1.80
CA THR A 93 23.50 0.02 2.30
C THR A 93 24.15 0.98 1.30
N MET A 94 23.88 0.80 0.00
CA MET A 94 24.24 1.72 -1.08
C MET A 94 23.56 3.10 -1.01
N PHE A 95 22.50 3.28 -0.20
CA PHE A 95 21.88 4.59 0.07
C PHE A 95 22.36 5.22 1.38
N LEU A 96 23.10 4.47 2.22
CA LEU A 96 23.58 4.91 3.53
C LEU A 96 25.08 5.24 3.54
N THR A 97 25.77 5.13 2.39
CA THR A 97 27.23 5.15 2.29
C THR A 97 27.90 6.52 2.32
N ASP A 98 27.19 7.62 2.59
CA ASP A 98 27.84 8.89 2.92
C ASP A 98 27.22 9.47 4.19
N GLY A 99 27.98 9.43 5.29
CA GLY A 99 27.64 9.98 6.61
C GLY A 99 27.52 11.51 6.65
N SER A 100 27.16 12.13 5.53
CA SER A 100 26.88 13.56 5.39
C SER A 100 25.38 13.72 5.27
N TRP A 101 24.69 14.05 6.37
CA TRP A 101 23.23 14.22 6.40
C TRP A 101 22.82 15.50 5.66
N ASN A 102 22.98 15.55 4.33
CA ASN A 102 22.52 16.64 3.47
C ASN A 102 21.53 16.12 2.41
N PRO A 103 20.26 15.90 2.79
CA PRO A 103 19.24 15.28 1.92
C PRO A 103 19.00 16.02 0.60
N LEU A 104 19.36 17.30 0.51
CA LEU A 104 19.25 18.13 -0.70
C LEU A 104 20.39 17.90 -1.71
N ALA A 105 21.60 17.54 -1.26
CA ALA A 105 22.74 17.32 -2.16
C ALA A 105 22.70 15.95 -2.83
N ASP A 106 22.27 14.91 -2.11
CA ASP A 106 22.19 13.55 -2.64
C ASP A 106 21.02 13.38 -3.60
N THR A 107 19.88 14.04 -3.33
CA THR A 107 18.75 14.12 -4.28
C THR A 107 19.12 14.87 -5.56
N HIS A 108 19.93 15.92 -5.46
CA HIS A 108 20.42 16.66 -6.63
C HIS A 108 21.38 15.83 -7.50
N LYS A 109 22.21 14.95 -6.91
CA LYS A 109 23.02 13.97 -7.68
C LYS A 109 22.14 12.94 -8.39
N PHE A 110 21.09 12.45 -7.72
CA PHE A 110 20.09 11.55 -8.31
C PHE A 110 19.35 12.16 -9.51
N VAL A 111 18.93 13.43 -9.41
CA VAL A 111 18.17 14.11 -10.47
C VAL A 111 19.07 14.53 -11.63
N LYS A 112 20.33 14.92 -11.38
CA LYS A 112 21.23 15.37 -12.46
C LYS A 112 21.92 14.24 -13.24
N GLN A 113 22.07 13.04 -12.66
CA GLN A 113 22.85 11.96 -13.30
C GLN A 113 22.00 10.89 -14.01
N TYR A 114 20.67 11.02 -14.07
CA TYR A 114 19.79 10.03 -14.75
C TYR A 114 19.96 8.56 -14.28
N GLY A 115 20.55 8.30 -13.10
CA GLY A 115 20.56 6.97 -12.49
C GLY A 115 21.74 6.69 -11.57
N TRP A 116 21.47 6.22 -10.35
CA TRP A 116 22.44 5.53 -9.48
C TRP A 116 22.59 4.04 -9.89
N PHE A 117 21.58 3.51 -10.58
CA PHE A 117 21.53 2.23 -11.29
C PHE A 117 20.86 2.47 -12.65
N SER A 118 21.19 1.69 -13.68
CA SER A 118 20.46 1.72 -14.95
C SER A 118 18.97 1.54 -14.66
N GLY A 119 18.14 2.53 -15.01
CA GLY A 119 16.69 2.46 -14.78
C GLY A 119 16.08 1.15 -15.30
N ASP A 120 16.66 0.60 -16.36
CA ASP A 120 16.31 -0.70 -16.95
C ASP A 120 16.43 -1.87 -15.97
N THR A 121 17.41 -1.87 -15.05
CA THR A 121 17.58 -2.95 -14.07
C THR A 121 16.44 -2.96 -13.06
N VAL A 122 16.07 -1.79 -12.52
CA VAL A 122 14.97 -1.66 -11.57
C VAL A 122 13.63 -1.98 -12.25
N VAL A 123 13.43 -1.50 -13.48
CA VAL A 123 12.25 -1.81 -14.27
C VAL A 123 12.16 -3.31 -14.55
N HIS A 124 13.26 -3.94 -14.97
CA HIS A 124 13.30 -5.37 -15.22
C HIS A 124 13.03 -6.19 -13.96
N GLU A 125 13.63 -5.82 -12.84
CA GLU A 125 13.41 -6.52 -11.57
C GLU A 125 11.94 -6.41 -11.14
N LEU A 126 11.36 -5.21 -11.20
CA LEU A 126 9.96 -4.99 -10.88
C LEU A 126 9.05 -5.79 -11.84
N ASP A 127 9.35 -5.80 -13.14
CA ASP A 127 8.56 -6.55 -14.12
C ASP A 127 8.61 -8.06 -13.86
N MET A 128 9.77 -8.59 -13.46
CA MET A 128 9.91 -10.00 -13.06
C MET A 128 9.09 -10.33 -11.81
N LYS A 129 9.05 -9.43 -10.81
CA LYS A 129 8.19 -9.58 -9.63
C LYS A 129 6.71 -9.53 -10.01
N LEU A 130 6.29 -8.57 -10.83
CA LEU A 130 4.92 -8.47 -11.32
C LEU A 130 4.51 -9.70 -12.12
N LYS A 131 5.38 -10.21 -13.00
CA LYS A 131 5.16 -11.44 -13.76
C LYS A 131 4.99 -12.64 -12.84
N HIS A 132 5.80 -12.76 -11.79
CA HIS A 132 5.68 -13.85 -10.85
C HIS A 132 4.31 -13.89 -10.16
N LYS A 133 3.75 -12.73 -9.83
CA LYS A 133 2.47 -12.63 -9.10
C LYS A 133 1.24 -12.62 -10.00
N THR A 134 1.32 -11.96 -11.14
CA THR A 134 0.17 -11.70 -12.05
C THR A 134 0.22 -12.48 -13.35
N GLY A 135 1.38 -13.04 -13.72
CA GLY A 135 1.63 -13.66 -15.02
C GLY A 135 1.89 -12.68 -16.16
N LEU A 136 1.80 -11.36 -15.92
CA LEU A 136 1.96 -10.32 -16.93
C LEU A 136 3.41 -9.84 -17.07
N VAL A 137 3.80 -9.46 -18.29
CA VAL A 137 5.11 -8.88 -18.61
C VAL A 137 4.93 -7.49 -19.21
N ASN A 138 5.88 -6.60 -18.96
CA ASN A 138 5.79 -5.18 -19.27
C ASN A 138 4.45 -4.57 -18.84
N THR A 139 4.08 -4.84 -17.58
CA THR A 139 2.74 -4.54 -17.08
C THR A 139 2.52 -3.03 -16.98
N THR A 140 1.52 -2.52 -17.72
CA THR A 140 1.08 -1.13 -17.58
C THR A 140 0.15 -0.95 -16.39
N MET A 141 0.04 0.26 -15.85
CA MET A 141 -0.88 0.57 -14.74
C MET A 141 -2.34 0.21 -15.07
N ALA A 142 -2.75 0.39 -16.34
CA ALA A 142 -4.09 0.02 -16.80
C ALA A 142 -4.30 -1.50 -16.80
N GLN A 143 -3.31 -2.28 -17.22
CA GLN A 143 -3.38 -3.74 -17.17
C GLN A 143 -3.41 -4.25 -15.72
N LEU A 144 -2.59 -3.64 -14.84
CA LEU A 144 -2.57 -3.98 -13.43
C LEU A 144 -3.94 -3.72 -12.79
N TYR A 145 -4.51 -2.54 -13.04
CA TYR A 145 -5.87 -2.19 -12.59
C TYR A 145 -6.93 -3.18 -13.10
N ASN A 146 -6.86 -3.59 -14.36
CA ASN A 146 -7.85 -4.53 -14.92
C ASN A 146 -7.79 -5.93 -14.27
N VAL A 147 -6.61 -6.33 -13.76
CA VAL A 147 -6.44 -7.63 -13.10
C VAL A 147 -6.76 -7.56 -11.62
N THR A 148 -6.44 -6.46 -10.93
CA THR A 148 -6.54 -6.39 -9.46
C THR A 148 -7.63 -5.47 -8.94
N GLY A 149 -8.18 -4.60 -9.79
CA GLY A 149 -9.16 -3.58 -9.41
C GLY A 149 -8.57 -2.41 -8.60
N LEU A 150 -7.26 -2.40 -8.33
CA LEU A 150 -6.59 -1.40 -7.51
C LEU A 150 -5.88 -0.35 -8.37
N SER A 151 -6.22 0.93 -8.21
CA SER A 151 -5.53 2.02 -8.91
C SER A 151 -4.11 2.21 -8.34
N SER A 152 -3.08 2.30 -9.19
CA SER A 152 -1.69 2.51 -8.77
C SER A 152 -1.06 3.72 -9.48
N GLY A 153 -0.25 4.51 -8.76
CA GLY A 153 0.35 5.76 -9.26
C GLY A 153 1.66 6.17 -8.60
#